data_AF-A0A2V8N317-F1
#
_entry.id   AF-A0A2V8N317-F1
#
_cell.length_a   1.000
_cell.length_b   1.000
_cell.length_c   1.000
_cell.angle_alpha   90.00
_cell.angle_beta   90.00
_cell.angle_gamma   90.00
#
_symmetry.space_group_name_H-M   'P 1'
#
loop_
_entity.id
_entity.type
_entity.pdbx_description
1 polymer ?
#
loop_
_entity_poly.entity_id
_entity_poly.type
_entity_poly.pdbx_seq_one_letter_code
_entity_poly.pdbx_strand_id
1 'polypeptide(L)'
;MAKAEYELRSYGRAVGVAASGALMFAAFLGSVIAVLIEFKPASVYLWTVLLQTSKLVTASETAAWRLKWFALPLAASILWSGRRLMGSIRRSQDRFGGLSLARAGFTTSAIVTISIAALIGVTIPERLRQRQYAIDAAVNARGYTLHRALLQYRELKGGYPTDLKELGDKSILPDQDGSIAEALNHVDATSYQPTATLASTKVKPVVPRGGALRDAPTTTNADSPGLSFTNYKLRLPSEHRLFSSDDDFVMEDGLIKKASALSPPAVSSHSGGR
;
A
#
# COMPACT_ATOMS: atom_id res chain seq x y z
N MET A 1 23.58 -44.42 46.83
CA MET A 1 24.68 -43.87 46.02
C MET A 1 24.19 -43.71 44.59
N ALA A 2 24.02 -42.48 44.11
CA ALA A 2 23.59 -42.22 42.74
C ALA A 2 24.78 -42.44 41.79
N LYS A 3 24.60 -43.24 40.73
CA LYS A 3 25.63 -43.49 39.72
C LYS A 3 25.89 -42.19 38.92
N ALA A 4 27.16 -41.77 38.86
CA ALA A 4 27.64 -40.61 38.10
C ALA A 4 27.20 -40.58 36.62
N GLU A 5 26.92 -41.75 36.04
CA GLU A 5 26.40 -41.91 34.68
C GLU A 5 25.07 -41.17 34.42
N TYR A 6 24.23 -41.01 35.45
CA TYR A 6 22.93 -40.33 35.31
C TYR A 6 23.05 -38.79 35.31
N GLU A 7 24.12 -38.23 35.86
CA GLU A 7 24.33 -36.77 35.94
C GLU A 7 24.85 -36.19 34.62
N LEU A 8 25.63 -36.96 33.86
CA LEU A 8 26.16 -36.55 32.55
C LEU A 8 25.05 -36.34 31.51
N ARG A 9 24.01 -37.20 31.53
CA ARG A 9 22.92 -37.15 30.54
C ARG A 9 22.01 -35.93 30.69
N SER A 10 21.78 -35.47 31.92
CA SER A 10 20.97 -34.28 32.18
C SER A 10 21.73 -33.00 31.85
N TYR A 11 23.04 -32.97 32.13
CA TYR A 11 23.91 -31.86 31.77
C TYR A 11 23.95 -31.66 30.25
N GLY A 12 24.08 -32.75 29.48
CA GLY A 12 23.99 -32.71 28.02
C GLY A 12 22.66 -32.13 27.50
N ARG A 13 21.54 -32.41 28.16
CA ARG A 13 20.23 -31.82 27.81
C ARG A 13 20.15 -30.33 28.12
N ALA A 14 20.68 -29.90 29.26
CA ALA A 14 20.70 -28.48 29.64
C ALA A 14 21.58 -27.65 28.70
N VAL A 15 22.76 -28.17 28.34
CA VAL A 15 23.65 -27.56 27.34
C VAL A 15 22.98 -27.50 25.97
N GLY A 16 22.26 -28.56 25.56
CA GLY A 16 21.51 -28.56 24.30
C GLY A 16 20.46 -27.46 24.23
N VAL A 17 19.69 -27.23 25.30
CA VAL A 17 18.71 -26.13 25.35
C VAL A 17 19.39 -24.76 25.29
N ALA A 18 20.44 -24.56 26.07
CA ALA A 18 21.20 -23.30 26.07
C ALA A 18 21.81 -23.00 24.69
N ALA A 19 22.44 -24.01 24.06
CA ALA A 19 23.01 -23.90 22.72
C ALA A 19 21.94 -23.58 21.67
N SER A 20 20.76 -24.21 21.74
CA SER A 20 19.66 -23.93 20.81
C SER A 20 19.15 -22.48 20.89
N GLY A 21 19.02 -21.94 22.11
CA GLY A 21 18.63 -20.55 22.32
C GLY A 21 19.71 -19.57 21.83
N ALA A 22 20.98 -19.85 22.10
CA ALA A 22 22.10 -19.04 21.63
C ALA A 22 22.20 -19.05 20.09
N LEU A 23 21.99 -20.22 19.46
CA LEU A 23 22.01 -20.35 18.00
C LEU A 23 20.84 -19.60 17.36
N MET A 24 19.63 -19.69 17.93
CA MET A 24 18.49 -18.87 17.48
C MET A 24 18.80 -17.38 17.54
N PHE A 25 19.37 -16.91 18.66
CA PHE A 25 19.73 -15.52 18.83
C PHE A 25 20.80 -15.09 17.81
N ALA A 26 21.84 -15.89 17.63
CA ALA A 26 22.90 -15.62 16.66
C ALA A 26 22.39 -15.61 15.21
N ALA A 27 21.51 -16.54 14.85
CA ALA A 27 20.89 -16.59 13.52
C ALA A 27 20.00 -15.36 13.27
N PHE A 28 19.20 -14.96 14.26
CA PHE A 28 18.40 -13.75 14.19
C PHE A 28 19.29 -12.51 14.04
N LEU A 29 20.29 -12.35 14.90
CA LEU A 29 21.23 -11.23 14.86
C LEU A 29 21.99 -11.18 13.52
N GLY A 30 22.46 -12.33 13.05
CA GLY A 30 23.12 -12.46 11.75
C GLY A 30 22.23 -12.03 10.58
N SER A 31 20.94 -12.39 10.61
CA SER A 31 19.99 -11.96 9.59
C SER A 31 19.74 -10.44 9.60
N VAL A 32 19.68 -9.82 10.78
CA VAL A 32 19.56 -8.36 10.93
C VAL A 32 20.81 -7.66 10.39
N ILE A 33 22.00 -8.18 10.72
CA ILE A 33 23.27 -7.65 10.21
C ILE A 33 23.35 -7.77 8.68
N ALA A 34 22.96 -8.92 8.11
CA ALA A 34 22.96 -9.12 6.67
C ALA A 34 22.06 -8.11 5.93
N VAL A 35 20.86 -7.86 6.45
CA VAL A 35 19.96 -6.84 5.88
C VAL A 35 20.52 -5.43 6.05
N LEU A 36 21.15 -5.11 7.19
CA LEU A 36 21.83 -3.83 7.38
C LEU A 36 22.95 -3.60 6.35
N ILE A 37 23.68 -4.66 5.97
CA ILE A 37 24.73 -4.61 4.93
C ILE A 37 24.10 -4.43 3.53
N GLU A 38 22.98 -5.08 3.22
CA GLU A 38 22.25 -4.88 1.95
C GLU A 38 21.80 -3.42 1.78
N PHE A 39 21.40 -2.75 2.87
CA PHE A 39 20.92 -1.37 2.79
C PHE A 39 22.02 -0.34 2.44
N LYS A 40 23.32 -0.62 2.68
CA LYS A 40 24.45 0.17 2.16
C LYS A 40 25.79 -0.62 2.18
N PRO A 41 26.58 -0.63 1.09
CA PRO A 41 27.98 -1.06 1.16
C PRO A 41 28.80 0.00 1.92
N ALA A 42 29.20 -0.37 3.13
CA ALA A 42 30.30 0.14 3.96
C ALA A 42 30.91 1.52 3.63
N SER A 43 30.53 2.56 4.39
CA SER A 43 31.49 3.58 4.83
C SER A 43 31.01 4.24 6.13
N VAL A 44 31.79 4.05 7.21
CA VAL A 44 31.94 4.83 8.49
C VAL A 44 30.67 5.24 9.30
N TYR A 45 29.46 5.09 8.77
CA TYR A 45 28.19 5.52 9.34
C TYR A 45 27.46 4.41 10.12
N LEU A 46 28.12 3.27 10.38
CA LEU A 46 27.46 2.15 11.06
C LEU A 46 27.03 2.54 12.48
N TRP A 47 27.82 3.37 13.17
CA TRP A 47 27.50 3.90 14.50
C TRP A 47 26.32 4.88 14.51
N THR A 48 26.26 5.79 13.52
CA THR A 48 25.15 6.75 13.41
C THR A 48 23.86 6.08 12.93
N VAL A 49 23.96 5.02 12.14
CA VAL A 49 22.83 4.16 11.75
C VAL A 49 22.33 3.32 12.93
N LEU A 50 23.23 2.83 13.81
CA LEU A 50 22.83 2.10 15.01
C LEU A 50 22.09 3.00 16.01
N LEU A 51 22.46 4.29 16.08
CA LEU A 51 21.77 5.31 16.88
C LEU A 51 20.46 5.81 16.22
N GLN A 52 20.31 5.69 14.89
CA GLN A 52 19.04 5.94 14.20
C GLN A 52 18.12 4.71 14.31
N THR A 53 17.36 4.68 15.41
CA THR A 53 16.37 3.63 15.72
C THR A 53 15.44 3.31 14.55
N SER A 54 15.07 4.29 13.72
CA SER A 54 14.19 4.09 12.57
C SER A 54 14.75 3.13 11.52
N LYS A 55 16.04 3.24 11.17
CA LYS A 55 16.67 2.39 10.15
C LYS A 55 16.85 0.96 10.64
N LEU A 56 17.17 0.80 11.91
CA LEU A 56 17.29 -0.51 12.54
C LEU A 56 15.92 -1.21 12.60
N VAL A 57 14.84 -0.46 12.85
CA VAL A 57 13.47 -0.98 12.78
C VAL A 57 13.14 -1.43 11.36
N THR A 58 13.42 -0.65 10.32
CA THR A 58 13.14 -1.05 8.92
C THR A 58 13.95 -2.29 8.48
N ALA A 59 15.22 -2.37 8.88
CA ALA A 59 16.07 -3.52 8.57
C ALA A 59 15.61 -4.79 9.31
N SER A 60 15.32 -4.68 10.61
CA SER A 60 14.80 -5.80 11.40
C SER A 60 13.42 -6.25 10.93
N GLU A 61 12.56 -5.34 10.50
CA GLU A 61 11.28 -5.65 9.85
C GLU A 61 11.50 -6.46 8.57
N THR A 62 12.41 -6.00 7.69
CA THR A 62 12.67 -6.66 6.41
C THR A 62 13.25 -8.06 6.61
N ALA A 63 14.17 -8.21 7.57
CA ALA A 63 14.71 -9.51 7.96
C ALA A 63 13.62 -10.44 8.52
N ALA A 64 12.81 -9.95 9.47
CA ALA A 64 11.72 -10.70 10.07
C ALA A 64 10.72 -11.17 9.01
N TRP A 65 10.43 -10.34 8.01
CA TRP A 65 9.52 -10.70 6.93
C TRP A 65 10.05 -11.82 6.02
N ARG A 66 11.32 -11.76 5.64
CA ARG A 66 11.95 -12.84 4.85
C ARG A 66 11.98 -14.14 5.66
N LEU A 67 12.25 -14.03 6.95
CA LEU A 67 12.43 -15.19 7.81
C LEU A 67 11.13 -15.79 8.34
N LYS A 68 10.00 -15.06 8.36
CA LYS A 68 8.76 -15.48 9.06
C LYS A 68 8.29 -16.90 8.73
N TRP A 69 8.41 -17.32 7.47
CA TRP A 69 7.95 -18.64 7.02
C TRP A 69 8.74 -19.79 7.64
N PHE A 70 10.02 -19.55 7.98
CA PHE A 70 10.89 -20.53 8.63
C PHE A 70 11.05 -20.26 10.13
N ALA A 71 11.14 -18.99 10.54
CA ALA A 71 11.33 -18.58 11.92
C ALA A 71 10.17 -18.96 12.83
N LEU A 72 8.91 -18.77 12.40
CA LEU A 72 7.76 -19.08 13.23
C LEU A 72 7.65 -20.57 13.57
N PRO A 73 7.68 -21.52 12.61
CA PRO A 73 7.61 -22.95 12.94
C PRO A 73 8.83 -23.41 13.72
N LEU A 74 10.02 -22.88 13.41
CA LEU A 74 11.25 -23.22 14.12
C LEU A 74 11.22 -22.73 15.58
N ALA A 75 10.83 -21.47 15.82
CA ALA A 75 10.70 -20.90 17.14
C ALA A 75 9.64 -21.63 17.97
N ALA A 76 8.48 -21.97 17.37
CA ALA A 76 7.46 -22.77 18.02
C ALA A 76 7.98 -24.16 18.43
N SER A 77 8.75 -24.81 17.54
CA SER A 77 9.36 -26.12 17.80
C SER A 77 10.39 -26.08 18.94
N ILE A 78 11.22 -25.04 18.97
CA ILE A 78 12.24 -24.84 20.00
C ILE A 78 11.59 -24.51 21.35
N LEU A 79 10.58 -23.63 21.39
CA LEU A 79 9.84 -23.32 22.61
C LEU A 79 9.09 -24.53 23.16
N TRP A 80 8.45 -25.31 22.28
CA TRP A 80 7.75 -26.52 22.68
C TRP A 80 8.71 -27.57 23.26
N SER A 81 9.83 -27.80 22.58
CA SER A 81 10.87 -28.72 23.03
C SER A 81 11.51 -28.25 24.35
N GLY A 82 11.84 -26.97 24.46
CA GLY A 82 12.37 -26.34 25.66
C GLY A 82 11.41 -26.42 26.84
N ARG A 83 10.12 -26.17 26.62
CA ARG A 83 9.06 -26.32 27.65
C ARG A 83 8.97 -27.75 28.15
N ARG A 84 9.01 -28.75 27.25
CA ARG A 84 8.96 -30.17 27.61
C ARG A 84 10.18 -30.59 28.44
N LEU A 85 11.38 -30.15 28.04
CA LEU A 85 12.62 -30.42 28.77
C LEU A 85 12.65 -29.74 30.14
N MET A 86 12.20 -28.49 30.24
CA MET A 86 12.08 -27.78 31.52
C MET A 86 11.12 -28.49 32.48
N GLY A 87 9.98 -29.00 31.96
CA GLY A 87 9.05 -29.81 32.73
C GLY A 87 9.66 -31.10 33.27
N SER A 88 10.57 -31.72 32.51
CA SER A 88 11.33 -32.88 32.97
C SER A 88 12.33 -32.52 34.07
N ILE A 89 13.05 -31.41 33.95
CA ILE A 89 14.06 -30.99 34.94
C ILE A 89 13.41 -30.58 36.26
N ARG A 90 12.25 -29.91 36.22
CA ARG A 90 11.50 -29.53 37.43
C ARG A 90 11.09 -30.72 38.30
N ARG A 91 10.94 -31.92 37.74
CA ARG A 91 10.63 -33.14 38.50
C ARG A 91 11.85 -33.76 39.19
N SER A 92 13.03 -33.19 39.01
CA SER A 92 14.30 -33.77 39.49
C SER A 92 15.24 -32.69 40.04
N GLN A 93 14.69 -31.70 40.75
CA GLN A 93 15.45 -30.55 41.26
C GLN A 93 16.57 -30.93 42.22
N ASP A 94 16.39 -31.98 43.03
CA ASP A 94 17.37 -32.40 44.05
C ASP A 94 18.68 -32.95 43.47
N ARG A 95 18.77 -33.14 42.15
CA ARG A 95 19.93 -33.78 41.48
C ARG A 95 20.67 -32.90 40.49
N PHE A 96 20.23 -31.66 40.22
CA PHE A 96 20.75 -30.88 39.09
C PHE A 96 21.17 -29.44 39.44
N GLY A 97 22.46 -29.15 39.30
CA GLY A 97 23.04 -27.80 39.38
C GLY A 97 22.83 -26.94 38.11
N GLY A 98 22.29 -27.49 37.02
CA GLY A 98 22.17 -26.82 35.71
C GLY A 98 20.88 -25.99 35.47
N LEU A 99 20.05 -25.80 36.49
CA LEU A 99 18.74 -25.16 36.34
C LEU A 99 18.83 -23.69 35.90
N SER A 100 19.82 -22.95 36.40
CA SER A 100 20.04 -21.53 36.04
C SER A 100 20.36 -21.37 34.56
N LEU A 101 21.24 -22.21 34.02
CA LEU A 101 21.64 -22.19 32.61
C LEU A 101 20.47 -22.55 31.68
N ALA A 102 19.69 -23.58 32.02
CA ALA A 102 18.50 -23.96 31.26
C ALA A 102 17.43 -22.86 31.27
N ARG A 103 17.26 -22.16 32.42
CA ARG A 103 16.38 -20.99 32.52
C ARG A 103 16.86 -19.86 31.63
N ALA A 104 18.15 -19.52 31.66
CA ALA A 104 18.72 -18.47 30.83
C ALA A 104 18.48 -18.72 29.33
N GLY A 105 18.75 -19.95 28.84
CA GLY A 105 18.52 -20.32 27.44
C GLY A 105 17.04 -20.33 27.03
N PHE A 106 16.15 -20.76 27.94
CA PHE A 106 14.71 -20.69 27.69
C PHE A 106 14.19 -19.25 27.68
N THR A 107 14.67 -18.39 28.59
CA THR A 107 14.26 -16.98 28.63
C THR A 107 14.75 -16.21 27.42
N THR A 108 15.97 -16.45 26.93
CA THR A 108 16.48 -15.78 25.73
C THR A 108 15.71 -16.20 24.48
N SER A 109 15.44 -17.50 24.30
CA SER A 109 14.61 -17.97 23.17
C SER A 109 13.17 -17.45 23.24
N ALA A 110 12.57 -17.37 24.44
CA ALA A 110 11.27 -16.76 24.64
C ALA A 110 11.26 -15.26 24.28
N ILE A 111 12.25 -14.49 24.75
CA ILE A 111 12.40 -13.06 24.42
C ILE A 111 12.54 -12.88 22.91
N VAL A 112 13.42 -13.63 22.24
CA VAL A 112 13.60 -13.55 20.79
C VAL A 112 12.29 -13.85 20.05
N THR A 113 11.56 -14.88 20.48
CA THR A 113 10.29 -15.24 19.84
C THR A 113 9.23 -14.16 20.03
N ILE A 114 9.10 -13.61 21.24
CA ILE A 114 8.17 -12.50 21.54
C ILE A 114 8.55 -11.27 20.72
N SER A 115 9.85 -10.94 20.61
CA SER A 115 10.33 -9.82 19.80
C SER A 115 10.00 -9.99 18.32
N ILE A 116 10.21 -11.19 17.75
CA ILE A 116 9.83 -11.49 16.37
C ILE A 116 8.32 -11.35 16.17
N ALA A 117 7.51 -11.91 17.09
CA ALA A 117 6.05 -11.82 17.02
C ALA A 117 5.55 -10.37 17.12
N ALA A 118 6.11 -9.58 18.03
CA ALA A 118 5.78 -8.17 18.20
C ALA A 118 6.14 -7.35 16.95
N LEU A 119 7.33 -7.57 16.37
CA LEU A 119 7.74 -6.93 15.12
C LEU A 119 6.77 -7.27 13.98
N ILE A 120 6.36 -8.53 13.84
CA ILE A 120 5.37 -8.93 12.83
C ILE A 120 4.02 -8.23 13.08
N GLY A 121 3.56 -8.20 14.34
CA GLY A 121 2.28 -7.58 14.70
C GLY A 121 2.19 -6.09 14.35
N VAL A 122 3.27 -5.34 14.62
CA VAL A 122 3.31 -3.88 14.34
C VAL A 122 3.46 -3.57 12.85
N THR A 123 4.10 -4.45 12.08
CA THR A 123 4.48 -4.18 10.67
C THR A 123 3.40 -4.57 9.66
N ILE A 124 2.54 -5.54 9.98
CA ILE A 124 1.40 -5.94 9.13
C ILE A 124 0.50 -4.75 8.73
N PRO A 125 -0.03 -3.91 9.66
CA PRO A 125 -0.95 -2.85 9.28
C PRO A 125 -0.31 -1.82 8.35
N GLU A 126 0.97 -1.48 8.57
CA GLU A 126 1.67 -0.52 7.74
C GLU A 126 1.95 -1.07 6.34
N ARG A 127 2.29 -2.36 6.21
CA ARG A 127 2.43 -3.00 4.89
C ARG A 127 1.11 -3.08 4.13
N LEU A 128 -0.01 -3.31 4.83
CA LEU A 128 -1.32 -3.26 4.21
C LEU A 128 -1.62 -1.84 3.68
N ARG A 129 -1.28 -0.79 4.44
CA ARG A 129 -1.39 0.60 3.98
C ARG A 129 -0.47 0.90 2.80
N GLN A 130 0.80 0.48 2.86
CA GLN A 130 1.75 0.66 1.75
C GLN A 130 1.28 -0.06 0.48
N ARG A 131 0.74 -1.27 0.60
CA ARG A 131 0.14 -1.98 -0.53
C ARG A 131 -1.02 -1.17 -1.10
N GLN A 132 -1.90 -0.63 -0.26
CA GLN A 132 -2.99 0.23 -0.70
C GLN A 132 -2.47 1.47 -1.43
N TYR A 133 -1.46 2.16 -0.89
CA TYR A 133 -0.85 3.31 -1.55
C TYR A 133 -0.19 2.96 -2.88
N ALA A 134 0.44 1.79 -2.99
CA ALA A 134 1.02 1.32 -4.24
C ALA A 134 -0.07 1.07 -5.30
N ILE A 135 -1.21 0.49 -4.90
CA ILE A 135 -2.36 0.28 -5.77
C ILE A 135 -2.95 1.63 -6.22
N ASP A 136 -3.20 2.54 -5.27
CA ASP A 136 -3.76 3.86 -5.55
C ASP A 136 -2.81 4.66 -6.48
N ALA A 137 -1.50 4.59 -6.24
CA ALA A 137 -0.49 5.22 -7.11
C ALA A 137 -0.47 4.62 -8.51
N ALA A 138 -0.61 3.30 -8.65
CA ALA A 138 -0.66 2.63 -9.95
C ALA A 138 -1.91 3.04 -10.75
N VAL A 139 -3.07 3.13 -10.10
CA VAL A 139 -4.31 3.63 -10.72
C VAL A 139 -4.15 5.10 -11.14
N ASN A 140 -3.60 5.94 -10.26
CA ASN A 140 -3.38 7.35 -10.55
C ASN A 140 -2.41 7.56 -11.72
N ALA A 141 -1.31 6.81 -11.78
CA ALA A 141 -0.36 6.88 -12.88
C ALA A 141 -1.04 6.59 -14.23
N ARG A 142 -1.86 5.53 -14.30
CA ARG A 142 -2.63 5.18 -15.51
C ARG A 142 -3.65 6.26 -15.86
N GLY A 143 -4.37 6.78 -14.87
CA GLY A 143 -5.32 7.88 -15.06
C GLY A 143 -4.63 9.12 -15.64
N TYR A 144 -3.47 9.52 -15.12
CA TYR A 144 -2.71 10.65 -15.65
C TYR A 144 -2.17 10.40 -17.06
N THR A 145 -1.74 9.19 -17.39
CA THR A 145 -1.36 8.83 -18.76
C THR A 145 -2.54 9.03 -19.73
N LEU A 146 -3.74 8.56 -19.36
CA LEU A 146 -4.94 8.75 -20.17
C LEU A 146 -5.38 10.21 -20.25
N HIS A 147 -5.31 10.95 -19.14
CA HIS A 147 -5.62 12.37 -19.13
C HIS A 147 -4.69 13.15 -20.05
N ARG A 148 -3.38 12.86 -20.01
CA ARG A 148 -2.40 13.44 -20.94
C ARG A 148 -2.75 13.12 -22.40
N ALA A 149 -3.10 11.87 -22.70
CA ALA A 149 -3.51 11.47 -24.05
C ALA A 149 -4.78 12.23 -24.50
N LEU A 150 -5.78 12.37 -23.63
CA LEU A 150 -7.00 13.14 -23.92
C LEU A 150 -6.70 14.63 -24.17
N LEU A 151 -5.79 15.24 -23.41
CA LEU A 151 -5.38 16.63 -23.65
C LEU A 151 -4.66 16.78 -25.00
N GLN A 152 -3.73 15.89 -25.32
CA GLN A 152 -3.03 15.90 -26.61
C GLN A 152 -4.01 15.70 -27.78
N TYR A 153 -4.97 14.79 -27.64
CA TYR A 153 -6.03 14.62 -28.64
C TYR A 153 -6.84 15.91 -28.82
N ARG A 154 -7.22 16.57 -27.72
CA ARG A 154 -7.94 17.84 -27.74
C ARG A 154 -7.14 18.95 -28.42
N GLU A 155 -5.84 19.04 -28.19
CA GLU A 155 -4.96 20.01 -28.86
C GLU A 155 -4.91 19.77 -30.38
N LEU A 156 -4.90 18.51 -30.82
CA LEU A 156 -4.81 18.14 -32.23
C LEU A 156 -6.14 18.22 -32.99
N LYS A 157 -7.26 17.90 -32.34
CA LYS A 157 -8.59 17.77 -32.96
C LYS A 157 -9.60 18.82 -32.52
N GLY A 158 -9.27 19.64 -31.53
CA GLY A 158 -10.14 20.71 -31.01
C GLY A 158 -11.25 20.23 -30.06
N GLY A 159 -11.30 18.94 -29.71
CA GLY A 159 -12.31 18.36 -28.82
C GLY A 159 -11.86 17.02 -28.24
N TYR A 160 -12.61 16.48 -27.28
CA TYR A 160 -12.36 15.14 -26.76
C TYR A 160 -12.90 14.07 -27.72
N PRO A 161 -12.29 12.87 -27.76
CA PRO A 161 -12.76 11.78 -28.61
C PRO A 161 -14.18 11.35 -28.19
N THR A 162 -14.95 10.76 -29.10
CA THR A 162 -16.25 10.14 -28.77
C THR A 162 -16.09 8.71 -28.25
N ASP A 163 -15.09 7.98 -28.78
CA ASP A 163 -14.69 6.65 -28.32
C ASP A 163 -13.22 6.69 -27.85
N LEU A 164 -12.94 6.11 -26.67
CA LEU A 164 -11.59 5.98 -26.14
C LEU A 164 -10.66 5.16 -27.06
N LYS A 165 -11.21 4.28 -27.91
CA LYS A 165 -10.41 3.51 -28.87
C LYS A 165 -9.64 4.40 -29.84
N GLU A 166 -10.13 5.60 -30.12
CA GLU A 166 -9.43 6.58 -30.98
C GLU A 166 -8.09 7.01 -30.40
N LEU A 167 -7.92 6.99 -29.07
CA LEU A 167 -6.63 7.29 -28.43
C LEU A 167 -5.56 6.23 -28.68
N GLY A 168 -5.97 5.00 -29.02
CA GLY A 168 -5.07 3.90 -29.34
C GLY A 168 -4.56 3.94 -30.78
N ASP A 169 -5.13 4.80 -31.63
CA ASP A 169 -4.70 4.93 -33.01
C ASP A 169 -3.38 5.71 -33.10
N LYS A 170 -2.31 5.00 -33.43
CA LYS A 170 -0.95 5.54 -33.58
C LYS A 170 -0.84 6.61 -34.67
N SER A 171 -1.79 6.66 -35.60
CA SER A 171 -1.82 7.70 -36.63
C SER A 171 -2.25 9.06 -36.08
N ILE A 172 -2.99 9.07 -34.97
CA ILE A 172 -3.50 10.28 -34.33
C ILE A 172 -2.56 10.70 -33.19
N LEU A 173 -2.21 9.77 -32.30
CA LEU A 173 -1.32 10.03 -31.16
C LEU A 173 -0.07 9.13 -31.20
N PRO A 174 1.15 9.72 -31.19
CA PRO A 174 2.37 8.94 -31.08
C PRO A 174 2.54 8.39 -29.66
N ASP A 175 2.54 7.06 -29.52
CA ASP A 175 2.82 6.35 -28.26
C ASP A 175 4.12 5.54 -28.39
N GLN A 176 5.26 6.20 -28.15
CA GLN A 176 6.59 5.58 -28.31
C GLN A 176 6.81 4.43 -27.32
N ASP A 177 6.33 4.59 -26.09
CA ASP A 177 6.57 3.65 -24.99
C ASP A 177 5.44 2.62 -24.81
N GLY A 178 4.35 2.72 -25.58
CA GLY A 178 3.17 1.85 -25.43
C GLY A 178 2.33 2.13 -24.18
N SER A 179 2.60 3.25 -23.50
CA SER A 179 1.99 3.61 -22.21
C SER A 179 0.49 3.92 -22.33
N ILE A 180 0.07 4.51 -23.46
CA ILE A 180 -1.34 4.83 -23.73
C ILE A 180 -2.09 3.53 -24.04
N ALA A 181 -1.51 2.68 -24.88
CA ALA A 181 -2.08 1.37 -25.18
C ALA A 181 -2.22 0.50 -23.92
N GLU A 182 -1.21 0.48 -23.05
CA GLU A 182 -1.26 -0.25 -21.78
C GLU A 182 -2.36 0.32 -20.86
N ALA A 183 -2.49 1.64 -20.76
CA ALA A 183 -3.51 2.27 -19.93
C ALA A 183 -4.93 1.99 -20.46
N LEU A 184 -5.13 2.02 -21.79
CA LEU A 184 -6.42 1.71 -22.43
C LEU A 184 -6.86 0.26 -22.20
N ASN A 185 -5.93 -0.70 -22.14
CA ASN A 185 -6.25 -2.11 -21.83
C ASN A 185 -6.86 -2.31 -20.42
N HIS A 186 -6.67 -1.33 -19.53
CA HIS A 186 -7.18 -1.36 -18.16
C HIS A 186 -8.45 -0.53 -17.98
N VAL A 187 -9.02 0.01 -19.05
CA VAL A 187 -10.18 0.90 -18.98
C VAL A 187 -11.32 0.32 -19.79
N ASP A 188 -12.52 0.41 -19.21
CA ASP A 188 -13.73 0.08 -19.93
C ASP A 188 -14.13 1.26 -20.82
N ALA A 189 -13.98 1.07 -22.13
CA ALA A 189 -14.36 2.07 -23.13
C ALA A 189 -15.82 2.50 -23.01
N THR A 190 -16.71 1.61 -22.54
CA THR A 190 -18.14 1.93 -22.39
C THR A 190 -18.44 2.88 -21.22
N SER A 191 -17.51 3.01 -20.28
CA SER A 191 -17.64 3.88 -19.11
C SER A 191 -17.28 5.34 -19.38
N TYR A 192 -16.72 5.63 -20.55
CA TYR A 192 -16.30 6.97 -20.94
C TYR A 192 -17.48 7.83 -21.40
N GLN A 193 -17.61 9.01 -20.81
CA GLN A 193 -18.66 9.96 -21.13
C GLN A 193 -18.07 11.37 -21.30
N PRO A 194 -17.89 11.84 -22.56
CA PRO A 194 -17.57 13.24 -22.79
C PRO A 194 -18.80 14.09 -22.44
N THR A 195 -18.65 15.05 -21.54
CA THR A 195 -19.73 15.92 -21.07
C THR A 195 -19.41 17.35 -21.46
N ALA A 196 -20.26 18.01 -22.24
CA ALA A 196 -20.12 19.45 -22.48
C ALA A 196 -21.00 20.22 -21.48
N THR A 197 -20.39 20.88 -20.51
CA THR A 197 -21.11 21.89 -19.73
C THR A 197 -21.03 23.21 -20.47
N LEU A 198 -22.14 23.59 -21.12
CA LEU A 198 -22.32 24.93 -21.64
C LEU A 198 -22.46 25.87 -20.43
N ALA A 199 -21.40 26.62 -20.13
CA ALA A 199 -21.50 27.73 -19.19
C ALA A 199 -22.38 28.79 -19.86
N SER A 200 -23.68 28.78 -19.54
CA SER A 200 -24.61 29.83 -19.96
C SER A 200 -24.15 31.13 -19.31
N THR A 201 -23.38 31.93 -20.03
CA THR A 201 -23.19 33.34 -19.75
C THR A 201 -24.51 34.04 -20.04
N LYS A 202 -25.52 33.83 -19.18
CA LYS A 202 -26.68 34.72 -19.12
C LYS A 202 -26.14 36.07 -18.61
N VAL A 203 -25.53 36.83 -19.51
CA VAL A 203 -25.27 38.25 -19.33
C VAL A 203 -26.66 38.84 -19.17
N LYS A 204 -27.00 39.25 -17.95
CA LYS A 204 -28.25 39.96 -17.69
C LYS A 204 -28.24 41.16 -18.64
N PRO A 205 -29.21 41.31 -19.57
CA PRO A 205 -29.22 42.44 -20.47
C PRO A 205 -29.24 43.69 -19.59
N VAL A 206 -28.17 44.50 -19.69
CA VAL A 206 -28.11 45.79 -19.03
C VAL A 206 -29.22 46.61 -19.65
N VAL A 207 -30.33 46.76 -18.95
CA VAL A 207 -31.40 47.66 -19.36
C VAL A 207 -30.83 49.07 -19.26
N PRO A 208 -30.66 49.79 -20.38
CA PRO A 208 -30.20 51.18 -20.32
C PRO A 208 -31.26 52.01 -19.60
N ARG A 209 -30.98 52.37 -18.35
CA ARG A 209 -31.77 53.37 -17.60
C ARG A 209 -31.24 54.75 -17.99
N GLY A 210 -31.90 55.40 -18.93
CA GLY A 210 -31.63 56.78 -19.31
C GLY A 210 -31.92 57.03 -20.78
N GLY A 211 -33.02 57.73 -21.05
CA GLY A 211 -33.43 58.08 -22.41
C GLY A 211 -32.48 59.09 -23.04
N ALA A 212 -31.49 58.61 -23.78
CA ALA A 212 -30.78 59.36 -24.81
C ALA A 212 -29.88 58.37 -25.56
N LEU A 213 -30.44 57.67 -26.56
CA LEU A 213 -29.74 57.01 -27.66
C LEU A 213 -30.81 56.35 -28.55
N ARG A 214 -31.55 57.19 -29.28
CA ARG A 214 -32.18 56.77 -30.54
C ARG A 214 -31.07 56.75 -31.59
N ASP A 215 -31.01 55.68 -32.38
CA ASP A 215 -30.22 55.57 -33.62
C ASP A 215 -28.76 55.07 -33.51
N ALA A 216 -28.53 54.04 -32.70
CA ALA A 216 -27.39 53.15 -32.92
C ALA A 216 -27.88 51.86 -33.62
N PRO A 217 -27.28 51.43 -34.75
CA PRO A 217 -27.65 50.19 -35.41
C PRO A 217 -27.42 49.03 -34.46
N THR A 218 -28.51 48.36 -34.10
CA THR A 218 -28.50 47.12 -33.33
C THR A 218 -28.01 46.02 -34.28
N THR A 219 -26.68 45.92 -34.45
CA THR A 219 -26.08 44.69 -34.94
C THR A 219 -26.53 43.59 -33.97
N THR A 220 -27.30 42.67 -34.53
CA THR A 220 -27.74 41.41 -33.92
C THR A 220 -26.62 40.88 -33.05
N ASN A 221 -26.92 40.65 -31.78
CA ASN A 221 -26.03 40.00 -30.82
C ASN A 221 -25.35 38.83 -31.53
N ALA A 222 -24.08 39.01 -31.90
CA ALA A 222 -23.21 37.88 -32.13
C ALA A 222 -23.26 37.13 -30.81
N ASP A 223 -23.87 35.95 -30.81
CA ASP A 223 -23.81 35.02 -29.70
C ASP A 223 -22.36 35.01 -29.26
N SER A 224 -22.08 35.65 -28.11
CA SER A 224 -20.74 35.61 -27.55
C SER A 224 -20.45 34.12 -27.42
N PRO A 225 -19.40 33.58 -28.07
CA PRO A 225 -19.16 32.14 -28.06
C PRO A 225 -19.03 31.76 -26.59
N GLY A 226 -20.11 31.17 -26.05
CA GLY A 226 -20.15 30.76 -24.66
C GLY A 226 -18.96 29.85 -24.47
N LEU A 227 -18.12 30.14 -23.47
CA LEU A 227 -17.02 29.26 -23.12
C LEU A 227 -17.63 27.88 -22.81
N SER A 228 -17.49 26.97 -23.77
CA SER A 228 -17.92 25.59 -23.60
C SER A 228 -16.78 24.86 -22.91
N PHE A 229 -17.00 24.51 -21.64
CA PHE A 229 -16.08 23.62 -20.94
C PHE A 229 -16.52 22.20 -21.30
N THR A 230 -15.84 21.62 -22.28
CA THR A 230 -15.90 20.18 -22.50
C THR A 230 -15.17 19.52 -21.35
N ASN A 231 -15.89 18.80 -20.51
CA ASN A 231 -15.37 17.93 -19.47
C ASN A 231 -15.48 16.48 -19.94
N TYR A 232 -14.85 15.57 -19.24
CA TYR A 232 -15.07 14.14 -19.46
C TYR A 232 -15.11 13.42 -18.12
N LYS A 233 -15.87 12.32 -18.10
CA LYS A 233 -15.93 11.39 -16.98
C LYS A 233 -15.48 10.03 -17.47
N LEU A 234 -14.56 9.43 -16.73
CA LEU A 234 -14.03 8.11 -17.01
C LEU A 234 -14.03 7.28 -15.73
N ARG A 235 -14.47 6.01 -15.79
CA ARG A 235 -14.36 5.08 -14.68
C ARG A 235 -13.10 4.22 -14.86
N LEU A 236 -12.24 4.23 -13.84
CA LEU A 236 -11.06 3.40 -13.75
C LEU A 236 -11.36 2.24 -12.79
N PRO A 237 -11.16 0.97 -13.21
CA PRO A 237 -11.47 -0.17 -12.36
C PRO A 237 -10.49 -0.28 -11.18
N SER A 238 -10.98 -0.84 -10.09
CA SER A 238 -10.17 -1.24 -8.93
C SER A 238 -9.18 -2.40 -9.24
N GLU A 239 -8.32 -2.76 -8.28
CA GLU A 239 -7.32 -3.86 -8.41
C GLU A 239 -7.95 -5.17 -8.91
N HIS A 240 -9.19 -5.46 -8.52
CA HIS A 240 -9.91 -6.68 -8.86
C HIS A 240 -10.48 -6.70 -10.29
N ARG A 241 -10.35 -5.59 -11.05
CA ARG A 241 -10.90 -5.45 -12.41
C ARG A 241 -12.41 -5.72 -12.50
N LEU A 242 -13.11 -5.53 -11.38
CA LEU A 242 -14.56 -5.62 -11.33
C LEU A 242 -15.11 -4.23 -11.66
N PHE A 243 -15.60 -4.08 -12.89
CA PHE A 243 -16.25 -2.85 -13.32
C PHE A 243 -17.57 -2.66 -12.56
N SER A 244 -17.91 -1.41 -12.27
CA SER A 244 -19.13 -1.02 -11.57
C SER A 244 -19.16 -1.30 -10.06
N SER A 245 -17.99 -1.44 -9.43
CA SER A 245 -17.89 -1.53 -7.96
C SER A 245 -17.86 -0.15 -7.30
N ASP A 246 -18.30 -0.04 -6.04
CA ASP A 246 -18.17 1.16 -5.20
C ASP A 246 -16.69 1.53 -4.93
N ASP A 247 -15.79 0.56 -5.11
CA ASP A 247 -14.34 0.72 -4.99
C ASP A 247 -13.66 1.25 -6.25
N ASP A 248 -14.42 1.45 -7.34
CA ASP A 248 -13.87 2.01 -8.57
C ASP A 248 -13.44 3.47 -8.37
N PHE A 249 -12.54 3.92 -9.23
CA PHE A 249 -12.14 5.32 -9.30
C PHE A 249 -12.87 6.00 -10.45
N VAL A 250 -13.23 7.26 -10.26
CA VAL A 250 -13.82 8.11 -11.28
C VAL A 250 -12.84 9.24 -11.53
N MET A 251 -12.38 9.34 -12.77
CA MET A 251 -11.58 10.45 -13.26
C MET A 251 -12.51 11.44 -13.95
N GLU A 252 -12.56 12.65 -13.42
CA GLU A 252 -13.31 13.77 -13.98
C GLU A 252 -12.35 14.91 -14.25
N ASP A 253 -12.14 15.24 -15.52
CA ASP A 253 -11.21 16.28 -15.97
C ASP A 253 -9.81 16.21 -15.31
N GLY A 254 -9.24 15.00 -15.25
CA GLY A 254 -7.92 14.74 -14.67
C GLY A 254 -7.89 14.62 -13.14
N LEU A 255 -9.00 14.90 -12.46
CA LEU A 255 -9.14 14.65 -11.01
C LEU A 255 -9.65 13.23 -10.78
N ILE A 256 -8.85 12.42 -10.10
CA ILE A 256 -9.19 11.03 -9.77
C ILE A 256 -9.76 10.99 -8.36
N LYS A 257 -10.99 10.49 -8.21
CA LYS A 257 -11.70 10.33 -6.93
C LYS A 257 -12.21 8.90 -6.78
N LYS A 258 -12.34 8.39 -5.56
CA LYS A 258 -13.05 7.12 -5.33
C LYS A 258 -14.55 7.30 -5.60
N ALA A 259 -15.18 6.33 -6.26
CA ALA A 259 -16.62 6.35 -6.57
C ALA A 259 -17.47 6.45 -5.30
N SER A 260 -17.07 5.74 -4.23
CA SER A 260 -17.68 5.84 -2.90
C SER A 260 -17.69 7.26 -2.29
N ALA A 261 -16.76 8.14 -2.68
CA ALA A 261 -16.75 9.53 -2.23
C ALA A 261 -17.69 10.45 -3.03
N LEU A 262 -18.18 9.98 -4.18
CA LEU A 262 -19.11 10.71 -5.06
C LEU A 262 -20.57 10.35 -4.81
N SER A 263 -20.84 9.19 -4.22
CA SER A 263 -22.20 8.84 -3.79
C SER A 263 -22.61 9.72 -2.60
N PRO A 264 -23.73 10.45 -2.67
CA PRO A 264 -24.27 11.12 -1.49
C PRO A 264 -24.51 10.07 -0.40
N PRO A 265 -24.32 10.41 0.90
CA PRO A 265 -24.55 9.47 1.98
C PRO A 265 -25.96 8.92 1.82
N ALA A 266 -26.07 7.60 1.65
CA ALA A 266 -27.35 6.94 1.51
C ALA A 266 -28.22 7.38 2.69
N VAL A 267 -29.28 8.13 2.41
CA VAL A 267 -30.29 8.49 3.40
C VAL A 267 -30.88 7.15 3.82
N SER A 268 -30.41 6.64 4.96
CA SER A 268 -31.00 5.48 5.61
C SER A 268 -32.41 5.89 5.98
N SER A 269 -33.36 5.56 5.10
CA SER A 269 -34.78 5.63 5.39
C SER A 269 -35.06 4.59 6.47
N HIS A 270 -34.82 4.99 7.71
CA HIS A 270 -35.28 4.28 8.90
C HIS A 270 -36.81 4.42 8.89
N SER A 271 -37.45 3.52 8.15
CA SER A 271 -38.88 3.26 8.22
C SER A 271 -39.15 2.66 9.59
N GLY A 272 -39.35 3.54 10.57
CA GLY A 272 -39.92 3.21 11.87
C GLY A 272 -41.37 2.80 11.67
N GLY A 273 -41.59 1.52 11.37
CA GLY A 273 -42.89 0.88 11.52
C GLY A 273 -43.25 0.85 13.00
N ARG A 274 -44.31 1.59 13.33
CA ARG A 274 -45.02 1.53 14.61
C ARG A 274 -45.72 0.19 14.80
#